data_AF-A0A497I098-F1
#
_entry.id   AF-A0A497I098-F1
#
_cell.length_a   1.000
_cell.length_b   1.000
_cell.length_c   1.000
_cell.angle_alpha   90.00
_cell.angle_beta   90.00
_cell.angle_gamma   90.00
#
_symmetry.space_group_name_H-M   'P 1'
#
loop_
_entity.id
_entity.type
_entity.pdbx_description
1 polymer ?
#
loop_
_entity_poly.entity_id
_entity_poly.type
_entity_poly.pdbx_seq_one_letter_code
_entity_poly.pdbx_strand_id
1 'polypeptide(L)' 'MKKPIIHESVFVSKNALIIGDVEIKANSSVWPFASI' A
#
# COMPACT_ATOMS: atom_id res chain seq x y z
N MET A 1 -13.71 -8.66 -6.04
CA MET A 1 -12.89 -7.64 -5.34
C MET A 1 -11.44 -8.01 -5.57
N LYS A 2 -10.63 -7.13 -6.20
CA LYS A 2 -9.20 -7.39 -6.37
C LYS A 2 -8.45 -7.02 -5.10
N LYS A 3 -7.39 -7.77 -4.80
CA LYS A 3 -6.50 -7.50 -3.66
C LYS A 3 -5.36 -6.58 -4.11
N PRO A 4 -4.90 -5.66 -3.26
CA PRO A 4 -3.71 -4.87 -3.54
C PRO A 4 -2.49 -5.77 -3.77
N ILE A 5 -1.64 -5.38 -4.71
CA ILE A 5 -0.35 -5.99 -4.97
C ILE A 5 0.70 -5.04 -4.42
N ILE A 6 1.44 -5.48 -3.39
CA ILE A 6 2.41 -4.64 -2.70
C ILE A 6 3.76 -5.32 -2.81
N HIS A 7 4.74 -4.62 -3.38
CA HIS A 7 6.12 -5.11 -3.43
C HIS A 7 6.69 -5.26 -2.02
N GLU A 8 7.46 -6.33 -1.77
CA GLU A 8 7.97 -6.68 -0.44
C GLU A 8 8.85 -5.60 0.21
N SER A 9 9.49 -4.75 -0.60
CA SER A 9 10.33 -3.65 -0.11
C SER A 9 9.54 -2.42 0.38
N VAL A 10 8.21 -2.42 0.24
CA VAL A 10 7.38 -1.25 0.55
C VAL A 10 7.20 -1.14 2.05
N PHE A 11 7.49 0.05 2.60
CA PHE A 11 7.06 0.37 3.95
C PHE A 11 5.57 0.72 3.95
N VAL A 12 4.77 0.00 4.73
CA VAL A 12 3.35 0.32 4.95
C VAL A 12 3.12 0.59 6.43
N SER A 13 2.68 1.81 6.76
CA SER A 13 2.26 2.13 8.11
C SER A 13 1.03 1.31 8.51
N LYS A 14 0.99 0.84 9.77
CA LYS A 14 -0.18 0.16 10.35
C LYS A 14 -1.46 1.01 10.37
N ASN A 15 -1.34 2.33 10.19
CA ASN A 15 -2.45 3.29 10.18
C ASN A 15 -2.84 3.72 8.76
N ALA A 16 -2.39 3.02 7.72
CA ALA A 16 -2.76 3.28 6.34
C ALA A 16 -3.95 2.40 5.91
N LEU A 17 -4.73 2.88 4.94
CA LEU A 17 -5.83 2.14 4.33
C LEU A 17 -5.54 1.94 2.84
N ILE A 18 -5.52 0.68 2.39
CA ILE A 18 -5.27 0.30 0.99
C ILE A 18 -6.39 -0.65 0.55
N ILE A 19 -7.25 -0.21 -0.38
CA ILE A 19 -8.42 -1.00 -0.83
C ILE A 19 -8.51 -1.03 -2.35
N GLY A 20 -8.74 -2.22 -2.91
CA GLY A 20 -9.11 -2.39 -4.31
C GLY A 20 -7.95 -2.81 -5.21
N ASP A 21 -8.05 -2.42 -6.48
CA ASP A 21 -7.10 -2.77 -7.55
C ASP A 21 -5.92 -1.79 -7.58
N VAL A 22 -5.04 -1.91 -6.59
CA VAL A 22 -3.87 -1.03 -6.40
C VAL A 22 -2.59 -1.85 -6.50
N GLU A 23 -1.60 -1.33 -7.21
CA GLU A 23 -0.24 -1.89 -7.28
C GLU A 23 0.77 -0.89 -6.71
N ILE A 24 1.48 -1.27 -5.64
CA ILE A 24 2.54 -0.46 -5.03
C ILE A 24 3.90 -1.06 -5.35
N LYS A 25 4.72 -0.31 -6.08
CA LYS A 25 6.01 -0.75 -6.61
C LYS A 25 7.16 -0.61 -5.60
N ALA A 26 8.28 -1.25 -5.92
CA ALA A 26 9.50 -1.23 -5.12
C ALA A 26 9.93 0.20 -4.74
N ASN A 27 10.60 0.33 -3.60
CA ASN A 27 11.11 1.59 -3.04
C ASN A 27 10.04 2.68 -2.77
N SER A 28 8.78 2.29 -2.63
CA SER A 28 7.69 3.19 -2.20
C SER A 28 7.46 3.14 -0.69
N SER A 29 6.75 4.13 -0.15
CA SER A 29 6.30 4.14 1.25
C SER A 29 4.87 4.67 1.37
N VAL A 30 4.08 4.05 2.26
CA VAL A 30 2.72 4.47 2.60
C VAL A 30 2.72 4.94 4.05
N TRP A 31 2.57 6.24 4.23
CA TRP A 31 2.65 6.91 5.53
C TRP A 31 1.31 6.84 6.30
N PRO A 32 1.31 7.05 7.63
CA PRO A 32 0.08 7.04 8.42
C PRO A 32 -1.01 7.92 7.81
N PHE A 33 -2.26 7.45 7.81
CA PHE A 33 -3.45 8.16 7.33
C PHE A 33 -3.55 8.37 5.81
N ALA A 34 -2.61 7.84 5.02
CA ALA A 34 -2.82 7.69 3.59
C ALA A 34 -4.00 6.73 3.33
N SER A 35 -4.90 7.14 2.45
CA SER A 35 -6.02 6.34 1.95
C SER A 35 -5.88 6.23 0.44
N ILE A 36 -5.65 5.01 -0.05
CA ILE A 36 -5.32 4.73 -1.45
C ILE A 36 -6.16 3.55 -1.96
#